data_AF-A0A4Q2L2Y6-F1
#
_entry.id   AF-A0A4Q2L2Y6-F1
#
_cell.length_a   1.000
_cell.length_b   1.000
_cell.length_c   1.000
_cell.angle_alpha   90.00
_cell.angle_beta   90.00
_cell.angle_gamma   90.00
#
_symmetry.space_group_name_H-M   'P 1'
#
loop_
_entity.id
_entity.type
_entity.pdbx_description
1 polymer ?
#
loop_
_entity_poly.entity_id
_entity_poly.type
_entity_poly.pdbx_seq_one_letter_code
_entity_poly.pdbx_strand_id
1 'polypeptide(L)'
;MSWTDAGLTARVVRGREMRTLQALFDEFASALQFPLYFGGNKDAFDECLADLEGLPPASGFVVVITEIDQVLAHAGAESLRWLIGSLAGAAAGWAQPVELGEWWDRRAVPFHVVLAGETAMLADGERRWSAAGVPLAQLH
;
A
#
# COMPACT_ATOMS: atom_id res chain seq x y z
N MET A 1 -1.17 -21.62 2.17
CA MET A 1 -2.28 -21.04 2.96
C MET A 1 -2.73 -19.80 2.19
N SER A 2 -3.97 -19.74 1.71
CA SER A 2 -4.44 -18.56 0.96
C SER A 2 -4.75 -17.43 1.95
N TRP A 3 -4.45 -16.17 1.60
CA TRP A 3 -4.79 -15.00 2.41
C TRP A 3 -6.31 -14.89 2.66
N THR A 4 -7.11 -15.42 1.74
CA THR A 4 -8.57 -15.49 1.85
C THR A 4 -9.00 -16.44 2.98
N ASP A 5 -8.26 -17.53 3.21
CA ASP A 5 -8.53 -18.49 4.31
C ASP A 5 -8.22 -17.87 5.67
N ALA A 6 -7.32 -16.88 5.71
CA ALA A 6 -6.99 -16.09 6.91
C ALA A 6 -7.92 -14.88 7.14
N GLY A 7 -8.91 -14.68 6.27
CA GLY A 7 -9.84 -13.55 6.36
C GLY A 7 -9.23 -12.20 5.99
N LEU A 8 -8.10 -12.17 5.28
CA LEU A 8 -7.45 -10.92 4.88
C LEU A 8 -8.00 -10.40 3.55
N THR A 9 -8.25 -9.09 3.49
CA THR A 9 -8.59 -8.41 2.24
C THR A 9 -7.30 -8.11 1.47
N ALA A 10 -6.94 -9.03 0.56
CA ALA A 10 -5.78 -8.88 -0.29
C ALA A 10 -6.11 -8.14 -1.60
N ARG A 11 -5.25 -7.21 -2.00
CA ARG A 11 -5.30 -6.48 -3.28
C ARG A 11 -3.93 -6.45 -3.91
N VAL A 12 -3.88 -6.54 -5.23
CA VAL A 12 -2.64 -6.54 -6.01
C VAL A 12 -2.59 -5.27 -6.84
N VAL A 13 -1.45 -4.59 -6.81
CA VAL A 13 -1.13 -3.45 -7.67
C VAL A 13 0.13 -3.76 -8.48
N ARG A 14 0.13 -3.40 -9.76
CA ARG A 14 1.17 -3.81 -10.71
C ARG A 14 2.13 -2.67 -11.00
N GLY A 15 3.40 -2.84 -10.67
CA GLY A 15 4.42 -1.80 -10.85
C GLY A 15 4.53 -1.27 -12.28
N ARG A 16 4.31 -2.12 -13.29
CA ARG A 16 4.31 -1.69 -14.70
C ARG A 16 3.21 -0.68 -15.04
N GLU A 17 2.09 -0.70 -14.32
CA GLU A 17 0.98 0.25 -14.44
C GLU A 17 1.20 1.50 -13.58
N MET A 18 2.25 1.54 -12.76
CA MET A 18 2.50 2.61 -11.78
C MET A 18 3.80 3.37 -12.05
N ARG A 19 4.21 3.48 -13.32
CA ARG A 19 5.51 4.10 -13.69
C ARG A 19 5.56 5.61 -13.44
N THR A 20 4.42 6.29 -13.39
CA THR A 20 4.27 7.72 -13.06
C THR A 20 3.42 7.90 -11.80
N LEU A 21 3.44 9.10 -11.21
CA LEU A 21 2.64 9.38 -10.02
C LEU A 21 1.12 9.28 -10.30
N GLN A 22 0.66 9.81 -11.43
CA GLN A 22 -0.73 9.70 -11.83
C GLN A 22 -1.17 8.24 -12.01
N ALA A 23 -0.36 7.43 -12.70
CA ALA A 23 -0.71 6.04 -12.96
C ALA A 23 -0.68 5.19 -11.66
N LEU A 24 0.18 5.57 -10.70
CA LEU A 24 0.14 5.03 -9.35
C LEU A 24 -1.19 5.33 -8.65
N PHE A 25 -1.65 6.58 -8.70
CA PHE A 25 -2.94 6.95 -8.10
C PHE A 25 -4.09 6.16 -8.73
N ASP A 26 -4.10 6.00 -10.05
CA ASP A 26 -5.15 5.27 -10.76
C ASP A 26 -5.17 3.78 -10.39
N GLU A 27 -4.00 3.11 -10.36
CA GLU A 27 -3.90 1.69 -10.00
C GLU A 27 -4.29 1.44 -8.54
N PHE A 28 -3.87 2.29 -7.61
CA PHE A 28 -4.26 2.16 -6.20
C PHE A 28 -5.74 2.47 -5.99
N ALA A 29 -6.26 3.53 -6.58
CA ALA A 29 -7.68 3.87 -6.48
C ALA A 29 -8.55 2.73 -7.02
N SER A 30 -8.13 2.12 -8.14
CA SER A 30 -8.80 0.95 -8.70
C SER A 30 -8.67 -0.28 -7.80
N ALA A 31 -7.47 -0.65 -7.36
CA ALA A 31 -7.28 -1.87 -6.56
C ALA A 31 -7.92 -1.77 -5.16
N LEU A 32 -7.79 -0.61 -4.52
CA LEU A 32 -8.28 -0.35 -3.17
C LEU A 32 -9.71 0.23 -3.15
N GLN A 33 -10.34 0.39 -4.30
CA GLN A 33 -11.70 0.90 -4.43
C GLN A 33 -11.88 2.26 -3.71
N PHE A 34 -10.95 3.20 -3.96
CA PHE A 34 -11.08 4.56 -3.44
C PHE A 34 -12.37 5.23 -3.95
N PRO A 35 -12.91 6.22 -3.21
CA PRO A 35 -14.16 6.87 -3.59
C PRO A 35 -14.11 7.53 -4.97
N LEU A 36 -15.27 7.66 -5.63
CA LEU A 36 -15.40 8.31 -6.95
C LEU A 36 -14.93 9.78 -6.96
N TYR A 37 -14.89 10.42 -5.80
CA TYR A 37 -14.44 11.80 -5.62
C TYR A 37 -12.94 11.91 -5.27
N PHE A 38 -12.18 10.81 -5.36
CA PHE A 38 -10.75 10.79 -5.09
C PHE A 38 -10.00 11.87 -5.90
N GLY A 39 -9.23 12.70 -5.18
CA GLY A 39 -8.63 13.92 -5.73
C GLY A 39 -7.38 13.74 -6.59
N GLY A 40 -6.89 12.51 -6.78
CA GLY A 40 -5.77 12.21 -7.69
C GLY A 40 -4.45 12.90 -7.32
N ASN A 41 -4.21 13.10 -6.02
CA ASN A 41 -3.00 13.77 -5.50
C ASN A 41 -2.50 13.07 -4.22
N LYS A 42 -1.33 13.48 -3.74
CA LYS A 42 -0.65 12.83 -2.61
C LYS A 42 -1.45 12.92 -1.30
N ASP A 43 -2.04 14.08 -1.01
CA ASP A 43 -2.80 14.29 0.22
C ASP A 43 -4.08 13.43 0.21
N ALA A 44 -4.81 13.44 -0.91
CA ALA A 44 -5.99 12.59 -1.09
C ALA A 44 -5.66 11.09 -1.02
N PHE A 45 -4.45 10.70 -1.45
CA PHE A 45 -3.99 9.31 -1.38
C PHE A 45 -3.74 8.87 0.06
N ASP A 46 -3.11 9.73 0.87
CA ASP A 46 -2.87 9.47 2.28
C ASP A 46 -4.19 9.41 3.06
N GLU A 47 -5.14 10.30 2.77
CA GLU A 47 -6.49 10.27 3.33
C GLU A 47 -7.23 8.95 3.01
N CYS A 48 -7.23 8.54 1.73
CA CYS A 48 -7.90 7.30 1.33
C CYS A 48 -7.21 6.04 1.87
N LEU A 49 -5.89 6.05 2.07
CA LEU A 49 -5.20 4.92 2.71
C LEU A 49 -5.49 4.83 4.21
N ALA A 50 -5.69 5.98 4.88
CA ALA A 50 -6.05 6.03 6.28
C ALA A 50 -7.49 5.55 6.52
N ASP A 51 -8.37 5.68 5.52
CA ASP A 51 -9.76 5.26 5.59
C ASP A 51 -10.23 4.53 4.31
N LEU A 52 -10.30 3.21 4.40
CA LEU A 52 -10.66 2.31 3.31
C LEU A 52 -12.15 1.94 3.37
N GLU A 53 -13.04 2.93 3.45
CA GLU A 53 -14.49 2.74 3.60
C GLU A 53 -15.10 1.76 2.57
N GLY A 54 -14.60 1.78 1.33
CA GLY A 54 -15.03 0.92 0.23
C GLY A 54 -14.58 -0.54 0.33
N LEU A 55 -13.71 -0.87 1.30
CA LEU A 55 -13.15 -2.19 1.51
C LEU A 55 -13.29 -2.62 2.98
N PRO A 56 -14.25 -3.52 3.30
CA PRO A 56 -14.37 -3.98 4.67
C PRO A 56 -13.09 -4.73 5.10
N PRO A 57 -12.47 -4.35 6.23
CA PRO A 57 -11.38 -5.11 6.81
C PRO A 57 -11.96 -6.38 7.42
N ALA A 58 -11.94 -7.50 6.70
CA ALA A 58 -12.42 -8.78 7.23
C ALA A 58 -11.57 -9.19 8.46
N SER A 59 -10.25 -9.22 8.34
CA SER A 59 -9.31 -9.39 9.45
C SER A 59 -8.04 -8.54 9.30
N GLY A 60 -7.97 -7.74 8.23
CA GLY A 60 -6.80 -6.95 7.86
C GLY A 60 -6.70 -6.71 6.36
N PHE A 61 -5.74 -5.89 5.96
CA PHE A 61 -5.44 -5.56 4.57
C PHE A 61 -4.05 -6.07 4.18
N VAL A 62 -3.95 -6.57 2.94
CA VAL A 62 -2.66 -6.89 2.32
C VAL A 62 -2.61 -6.25 0.94
N VAL A 63 -1.67 -5.32 0.75
CA VAL A 63 -1.37 -4.74 -0.57
C VAL A 63 -0.13 -5.43 -1.12
N VAL A 64 -0.33 -6.21 -2.18
CA VAL A 64 0.75 -6.90 -2.88
C VAL A 64 1.21 -6.02 -4.05
N ILE A 65 2.48 -5.64 -4.06
CA ILE A 65 3.08 -4.85 -5.13
C ILE A 65 3.95 -5.77 -5.99
N THR A 66 3.59 -5.94 -7.26
CA THR A 66 4.40 -6.68 -8.24
C THR A 66 5.29 -5.75 -9.04
N GLU A 67 6.35 -6.28 -9.67
CA GLU A 67 7.22 -5.53 -10.60
C GLU A 67 7.77 -4.25 -9.94
N ILE A 68 8.34 -4.41 -8.74
CA ILE A 68 8.74 -3.29 -7.87
C ILE A 68 9.78 -2.35 -8.48
N ASP A 69 10.55 -2.85 -9.45
CA ASP A 69 11.52 -2.10 -10.25
C ASP A 69 10.83 -1.06 -11.16
N GLN A 70 9.59 -1.32 -11.56
CA GLN A 70 8.79 -0.46 -12.44
C GLN A 70 8.06 0.65 -11.67
N VAL A 71 7.82 0.47 -10.37
CA VAL A 71 7.08 1.43 -9.54
C VAL A 71 7.77 2.80 -9.58
N LEU A 72 7.04 3.83 -10.02
CA LEU A 72 7.51 5.20 -10.13
C LEU A 72 8.83 5.36 -10.90
N ALA A 73 9.14 4.45 -11.84
CA ALA A 73 10.38 4.47 -12.62
C ALA A 73 10.57 5.78 -13.40
N HIS A 74 9.49 6.51 -13.71
CA HIS A 74 9.51 7.80 -14.40
C HIS A 74 9.20 9.00 -13.49
N ALA A 75 9.13 8.82 -12.16
CA ALA A 75 8.76 9.88 -11.21
C ALA A 75 9.86 10.21 -10.17
N GLY A 76 11.05 9.62 -10.29
CA GLY A 76 12.22 9.91 -9.45
C GLY A 76 12.16 9.31 -8.04
N ALA A 77 13.27 9.43 -7.31
CA ALA A 77 13.43 8.80 -5.99
C ALA A 77 12.59 9.46 -4.88
N GLU A 78 12.29 10.76 -5.00
CA GLU A 78 11.47 11.46 -4.00
C GLU A 78 10.02 10.98 -3.98
N SER A 79 9.43 10.73 -5.16
CA SER A 79 8.09 10.15 -5.27
C SER A 79 8.04 8.77 -4.64
N LEU A 80 9.09 7.96 -4.82
CA LEU A 80 9.19 6.64 -4.20
C LEU A 80 9.29 6.74 -2.67
N ARG A 81 10.11 7.67 -2.14
CA ARG A 81 10.19 7.93 -0.70
C ARG A 81 8.84 8.34 -0.12
N TRP A 82 8.10 9.20 -0.83
CA TRP A 82 6.76 9.59 -0.43
C TRP A 82 5.82 8.37 -0.36
N LEU A 83 5.73 7.57 -1.43
CA LEU A 83 4.87 6.37 -1.46
C LEU A 83 5.17 5.43 -0.28
N ILE A 84 6.46 5.19 -0.03
CA ILE A 84 6.92 4.34 1.06
C ILE A 84 6.47 4.93 2.41
N GLY A 85 6.61 6.24 2.60
CA GLY A 85 6.14 6.95 3.79
C GLY A 85 4.63 6.84 3.98
N SER A 86 3.85 7.03 2.92
CA SER A 86 2.39 6.89 2.91
C SER A 86 1.94 5.49 3.33
N LEU A 87 2.55 4.46 2.73
CA LEU A 87 2.23 3.06 3.05
C LEU A 87 2.62 2.69 4.48
N ALA A 88 3.78 3.17 4.97
CA ALA A 88 4.20 2.96 6.34
C ALA A 88 3.30 3.72 7.34
N GLY A 89 2.88 4.95 6.99
CA GLY A 89 1.94 5.75 7.76
C GLY A 89 0.58 5.07 7.90
N ALA A 90 0.04 4.54 6.81
CA ALA A 90 -1.18 3.73 6.82
C ALA A 90 -1.01 2.48 7.69
N ALA A 91 0.09 1.73 7.53
CA ALA A 91 0.36 0.55 8.37
C ALA A 91 0.38 0.88 9.86
N ALA A 92 1.03 1.98 10.23
CA ALA A 92 1.07 2.45 11.61
C ALA A 92 -0.31 2.91 12.12
N GLY A 93 -1.06 3.66 11.31
CA GLY A 93 -2.39 4.17 11.66
C GLY A 93 -3.43 3.06 11.86
N TRP A 94 -3.44 2.05 10.98
CA TRP A 94 -4.32 0.88 11.12
C TRP A 94 -3.95 0.00 12.32
N ALA A 95 -2.65 -0.10 12.65
CA ALA A 95 -2.17 -0.85 13.81
C ALA A 95 -2.56 -0.23 15.17
N GLN A 96 -3.03 1.03 15.19
CA GLN A 96 -3.60 1.63 16.40
C GLN A 96 -5.12 1.41 16.45
N PRO A 97 -5.69 1.09 17.63
CA PRO A 97 -7.13 1.14 17.81
C PRO A 97 -7.62 2.60 17.85
N VAL A 98 -8.91 2.80 17.53
CA VAL A 98 -9.65 4.05 17.75
C VAL A 98 -10.65 3.76 18.86
N GLU A 99 -10.48 4.42 20.00
CA GLU A 99 -11.26 4.24 21.23
C GLU A 99 -11.80 5.60 21.71
N LEU A 100 -12.66 6.23 20.90
CA LEU A 100 -13.24 7.53 21.21
C LEU A 100 -14.63 7.42 21.87
N GLY A 101 -15.14 6.20 22.03
CA GLY A 101 -16.50 5.93 22.51
C GLY A 101 -17.58 6.16 21.44
N GLU A 102 -17.17 6.22 20.18
CA GLU A 102 -18.04 6.53 19.05
C GLU A 102 -18.46 5.25 18.33
N TRP A 103 -19.55 5.31 17.55
CA TRP A 103 -20.07 4.13 16.86
C TRP A 103 -19.13 3.60 15.77
N TRP A 104 -18.18 4.42 15.31
CA TRP A 104 -17.12 4.06 14.35
C TRP A 104 -15.80 3.67 15.03
N ASP A 105 -15.78 3.49 16.36
CA ASP A 105 -14.62 2.94 17.05
C ASP A 105 -14.18 1.62 16.42
N ARG A 106 -12.87 1.44 16.28
CA ARG A 106 -12.30 0.27 15.64
C ARG A 106 -11.14 -0.29 16.44
N ARG A 107 -11.04 -1.62 16.48
CA ARG A 107 -9.82 -2.30 16.92
C ARG A 107 -8.65 -1.97 15.99
N ALA A 108 -7.44 -2.25 16.46
CA ALA A 108 -6.28 -2.32 15.58
C ALA A 108 -6.51 -3.36 14.48
N VAL A 109 -6.19 -2.99 13.25
CA VAL A 109 -6.32 -3.78 12.04
C VAL A 109 -4.93 -3.90 11.41
N PRO A 110 -4.44 -5.11 11.10
CA PRO A 110 -3.18 -5.24 10.40
C PRO A 110 -3.32 -4.73 8.97
N PHE A 111 -2.36 -3.90 8.55
CA PHE A 111 -2.20 -3.46 7.17
C PHE A 111 -0.78 -3.80 6.73
N HIS A 112 -0.66 -4.73 5.78
CA HIS A 112 0.62 -5.24 5.30
C HIS A 112 0.86 -4.83 3.85
N VAL A 113 2.11 -4.50 3.54
CA VAL A 113 2.57 -4.34 2.17
C VAL A 113 3.56 -5.45 1.87
N VAL A 114 3.30 -6.19 0.80
CA VAL A 114 4.13 -7.33 0.37
C VAL A 114 4.70 -7.02 -1.00
N LEU A 115 6.02 -7.07 -1.12
CA LEU A 115 6.71 -6.98 -2.40
C LEU A 115 6.81 -8.38 -3.01
N ALA A 116 6.27 -8.57 -4.21
CA ALA A 116 6.23 -9.86 -4.88
C ALA A 116 6.86 -9.81 -6.27
N GLY A 117 7.64 -10.82 -6.62
CA GLY A 117 8.28 -10.92 -7.92
C GLY A 117 9.30 -12.05 -7.98
N GLU A 118 9.90 -12.23 -9.16
CA GLU A 118 11.04 -13.13 -9.29
C GLU A 118 12.23 -12.60 -8.50
N THR A 119 13.03 -13.50 -7.90
CA THR A 119 14.13 -13.16 -7.00
C THR A 119 15.11 -12.14 -7.58
N ALA A 120 15.40 -12.23 -8.89
CA ALA A 120 16.29 -11.29 -9.57
C ALA A 120 15.70 -9.86 -9.63
N MET A 121 14.40 -9.74 -9.92
CA MET A 121 13.71 -8.44 -9.96
C MET A 121 13.53 -7.86 -8.54
N LEU A 122 13.30 -8.73 -7.56
CA LEU A 122 13.25 -8.33 -6.16
C LEU A 122 14.60 -7.74 -5.71
N ALA A 123 15.73 -8.36 -6.04
CA ALA A 123 17.05 -7.86 -5.62
C ALA A 123 17.35 -6.44 -6.16
N ASP A 124 16.93 -6.13 -7.39
CA ASP A 124 17.14 -4.81 -8.01
C ASP A 124 16.20 -3.76 -7.42
N GLY A 125 14.94 -4.11 -7.23
CA GLY A 125 13.97 -3.22 -6.57
C GLY A 125 14.28 -3.01 -5.09
N GLU A 126 14.75 -4.03 -4.38
CA GLU A 126 15.17 -3.95 -2.97
C GLU A 126 16.23 -2.86 -2.79
N ARG A 127 17.26 -2.82 -3.63
CA ARG A 127 18.29 -1.76 -3.56
C ARG A 127 17.69 -0.36 -3.72
N ARG A 128 16.79 -0.20 -4.69
CA ARG A 128 16.12 1.08 -4.98
C ARG A 128 15.21 1.52 -3.83
N TRP A 129 14.46 0.59 -3.24
CA TRP A 129 13.51 0.85 -2.15
C TRP A 129 14.21 1.03 -0.80
N SER A 130 15.27 0.26 -0.51
CA SER A 130 16.09 0.47 0.69
C SER A 130 16.83 1.80 0.66
N ALA A 131 17.32 2.24 -0.50
CA ALA A 131 17.90 3.58 -0.66
C ALA A 131 16.87 4.72 -0.45
N ALA A 132 15.58 4.42 -0.54
CA ALA A 132 14.49 5.33 -0.24
C ALA A 132 14.08 5.33 1.26
N GLY A 133 14.75 4.53 2.10
CA GLY A 133 14.71 4.70 3.56
C GLY A 133 13.80 3.75 4.33
N VAL A 134 13.37 2.61 3.76
CA VAL A 134 12.67 1.57 4.53
C VAL A 134 13.49 0.28 4.65
N PRO A 135 13.63 -0.28 5.87
CA PRO A 135 14.10 -1.63 6.04
C PRO A 135 13.08 -2.60 5.46
N LEU A 136 13.46 -3.32 4.41
CA LEU A 136 12.65 -4.40 3.86
C LEU A 136 12.87 -5.64 4.73
N ALA A 137 11.81 -6.10 5.39
CA ALA A 137 11.83 -7.38 6.10
C ALA A 137 11.52 -8.50 5.11
N GLN A 138 12.47 -9.41 4.87
CA GLN A 138 12.22 -10.63 4.10
C GLN A 138 11.49 -11.65 5.00
N LEU A 139 10.36 -12.16 4.54
CA LEU A 139 9.70 -13.32 5.14
C LEU A 139 10.22 -14.57 4.43
N HIS A 140 10.95 -15.43 5.17
CA HIS A 140 11.47 -16.72 4.69
C HIS A 140 10.44 -17.84 4.78
#